data_AF-A0A806TJN3-F1
#
_entry.id   AF-A0A806TJN3-F1
#
_cell.length_a   1.000
_cell.length_b   1.000
_cell.length_c   1.000
_cell.angle_alpha   90.00
_cell.angle_beta   90.00
_cell.angle_gamma   90.00
#
_symmetry.space_group_name_H-M   'P 1'
#
loop_
_entity.id
_entity.type
_entity.pdbx_description
1 polymer ?
#
loop_
_entity_poly.entity_id
_entity_poly.type
_entity_poly.pdbx_seq_one_letter_code
_entity_poly.pdbx_strand_id
1 'polypeptide(L)'
;MKKLYAGVLFFTAVLFFNSHHIFAQENLQSLIDEAKPGETIHLKNKVYEGPITLTKPITLTGSEKTVLQSKGKSPVVTVKGKEIHLKGFNIKQLTSQKKVPALEVKGRKNSATKLKIQTTSLGINLDNVHDSMFSHLIVKGNQQENGVNVLNSTKNKIGNLRVSEVLDGIYIENSDSNTFVQNTVQHSRYGFHLMFSNHLFLYQNSSKQNYIGAMVMETSRSIIKENAFTQNAQNVNSYGLLLFDTTDTKVVKNDLSSNRIGIKLQSSARNSLTQNSIKTNFIGIQFDDASSNIASTNMFLGNVNDVQAIASKNNNMDKNYWDSSWKVDAKNNGTSIIPYKADPFFLSLTKETPEYQIFFQSPGMALLQKMLKSPDQLILSDRLPLVNIPHKQLTQNLNSARGLLLMGIGMILLSALCIQMGRKTK
;
A
#
# COMPACT_ATOMS: atom_id res chain seq x y z
N MET A 1 -24.39 -81.75 61.36
CA MET A 1 -24.55 -80.34 61.77
C MET A 1 -23.19 -79.81 62.20
N LYS A 2 -22.47 -79.15 61.29
CA LYS A 2 -21.07 -78.72 61.46
C LYS A 2 -20.97 -77.20 61.22
N LYS A 3 -20.25 -76.56 62.15
CA LYS A 3 -19.81 -75.16 62.18
C LYS A 3 -18.87 -74.85 61.00
N LEU A 4 -18.86 -73.61 60.53
CA LEU A 4 -17.74 -73.03 59.77
C LEU A 4 -17.49 -71.58 60.21
N TYR A 5 -16.31 -71.35 60.78
CA TYR A 5 -15.68 -70.05 61.01
C TYR A 5 -14.41 -69.99 60.16
N ALA A 6 -14.19 -68.88 59.45
CA ALA A 6 -12.92 -68.29 58.98
C ALA A 6 -13.23 -67.44 57.73
N GLY A 7 -12.77 -66.20 57.55
CA GLY A 7 -11.75 -65.45 58.25
C GLY A 7 -11.90 -63.94 58.01
N VAL A 8 -11.20 -63.22 58.86
CA VAL A 8 -11.18 -61.77 59.11
C VAL A 8 -10.23 -61.06 58.12
N LEU A 9 -10.39 -59.73 58.00
CA LEU A 9 -9.50 -58.72 57.37
C LEU A 9 -9.61 -58.51 55.85
N PHE A 10 -10.36 -57.47 55.45
CA PHE A 10 -9.81 -56.37 54.62
C PHE A 10 -10.77 -55.16 54.64
N PHE A 11 -10.77 -54.41 55.75
CA PHE A 11 -11.24 -53.03 55.78
C PHE A 11 -10.02 -52.14 55.61
N THR A 12 -10.16 -51.01 54.92
CA THR A 12 -9.18 -49.92 54.73
C THR A 12 -8.08 -50.11 53.66
N ALA A 13 -8.36 -49.67 52.43
CA ALA A 13 -7.45 -48.86 51.60
C ALA A 13 -8.16 -48.48 50.30
N VAL A 14 -7.79 -47.34 49.72
CA VAL A 14 -8.25 -46.78 48.43
C VAL A 14 -9.51 -45.90 48.51
N LEU A 15 -9.44 -44.82 49.30
CA LEU A 15 -10.18 -43.57 49.03
C LEU A 15 -9.30 -42.32 49.15
N PHE A 16 -8.00 -42.43 48.86
CA PHE A 16 -7.13 -41.27 48.70
C PHE A 16 -6.40 -41.34 47.37
N PHE A 17 -6.34 -40.19 46.70
CA PHE A 17 -5.73 -39.90 45.39
C PHE A 17 -6.60 -40.12 44.16
N ASN A 18 -7.58 -39.24 44.00
CA ASN A 18 -7.74 -38.52 42.73
C ASN A 18 -8.30 -37.12 43.01
N SER A 19 -7.52 -36.30 43.73
CA SER A 19 -7.58 -34.85 43.52
C SER A 19 -7.00 -34.57 42.14
N HIS A 20 -7.81 -34.80 41.09
CA HIS A 20 -7.61 -34.10 39.85
C HIS A 20 -7.71 -32.62 40.20
N HIS A 21 -6.56 -31.96 40.34
CA HIS A 21 -6.48 -30.53 40.13
C HIS A 21 -6.93 -30.29 38.69
N ILE A 22 -8.25 -30.18 38.51
CA ILE A 22 -8.84 -29.49 37.38
C ILE A 22 -8.36 -28.06 37.57
N PHE A 23 -7.22 -27.73 36.98
CA PHE A 23 -6.88 -26.34 36.73
C PHE A 23 -8.02 -25.82 35.85
N ALA A 24 -9.00 -25.17 36.48
CA ALA A 24 -9.95 -24.34 35.78
C ALA A 24 -9.10 -23.40 34.93
N GLN A 25 -9.13 -23.61 33.61
CA GLN A 25 -8.40 -22.77 32.68
C GLN A 25 -8.93 -21.36 32.90
N GLU A 26 -8.13 -20.47 33.51
CA GLU A 26 -8.50 -19.07 33.74
C GLU A 26 -9.11 -18.52 32.44
N ASN A 27 -10.41 -18.31 32.45
CA ASN A 27 -11.14 -17.79 31.31
C ASN A 27 -10.75 -16.32 31.18
N LEU A 28 -10.09 -15.96 30.08
CA LEU A 28 -9.64 -14.59 29.85
C LEU A 28 -10.80 -13.59 29.88
N GLN A 29 -12.00 -14.01 29.45
CA GLN A 29 -13.17 -13.15 29.53
C GLN A 29 -13.53 -12.82 30.97
N SER A 30 -13.43 -13.78 31.90
CA SER A 30 -13.70 -13.52 33.33
C SER A 30 -12.71 -12.51 33.92
N LEU A 31 -11.42 -12.62 33.59
CA LEU A 31 -10.41 -11.61 34.00
C LEU A 31 -10.74 -10.22 33.43
N ILE A 32 -11.20 -10.17 32.18
CA ILE A 32 -11.66 -8.93 31.56
C ILE A 32 -12.87 -8.39 32.32
N ASP A 33 -13.87 -9.22 32.63
CA ASP A 33 -15.14 -8.83 33.25
C ASP A 33 -14.99 -8.39 34.71
N GLU A 34 -13.99 -8.91 35.44
CA GLU A 34 -13.68 -8.55 36.82
C GLU A 34 -12.84 -7.26 36.94
N ALA A 35 -12.04 -6.92 35.92
CA ALA A 35 -11.14 -5.76 35.97
C ALA A 35 -11.88 -4.42 36.19
N LYS A 36 -11.32 -3.52 36.98
CA LYS A 36 -11.91 -2.19 37.18
C LYS A 36 -11.71 -1.32 35.93
N PRO A 37 -12.60 -0.35 35.64
CA PRO A 37 -12.35 0.64 34.60
C PRO A 37 -11.00 1.36 34.81
N GLY A 38 -10.20 1.45 33.75
CA GLY A 38 -8.85 1.99 33.73
C GLY A 38 -7.75 0.97 34.08
N GLU A 39 -8.11 -0.24 34.52
CA GLU A 39 -7.14 -1.26 34.91
C GLU A 39 -6.34 -1.81 33.72
N THR A 40 -5.09 -2.22 34.00
CA THR A 40 -4.24 -2.91 33.03
C THR A 40 -4.16 -4.39 33.36
N ILE A 41 -4.62 -5.23 32.42
CA ILE A 41 -4.55 -6.69 32.52
C ILE A 41 -3.30 -7.17 31.79
N HIS A 42 -2.39 -7.79 32.55
CA HIS A 42 -1.16 -8.39 32.03
C HIS A 42 -1.38 -9.87 31.67
N LEU A 43 -1.38 -10.17 30.39
CA LEU A 43 -1.51 -11.53 29.86
C LEU A 43 -0.24 -12.34 30.10
N LYS A 44 -0.43 -13.59 30.53
CA LYS A 44 0.65 -14.58 30.65
C LYS A 44 1.10 -15.02 29.24
N ASN A 45 2.31 -15.56 29.15
CA ASN A 45 2.88 -16.08 27.89
C ASN A 45 2.29 -17.45 27.55
N LYS A 46 1.03 -17.47 27.12
CA LYS A 46 0.32 -18.68 26.71
C LYS A 46 -0.64 -18.41 25.55
N VAL A 47 -1.23 -19.48 25.05
CA VAL A 47 -2.35 -19.42 24.11
C VAL A 47 -3.66 -19.27 24.91
N TYR A 48 -4.46 -18.29 24.52
CA TYR A 48 -5.81 -18.05 25.01
C TYR A 48 -6.79 -18.37 23.89
N GLU A 49 -7.78 -19.21 24.19
CA GLU A 49 -8.90 -19.44 23.30
C GLU A 49 -9.90 -18.28 23.44
N GLY A 50 -10.21 -17.64 22.31
CA GLY A 50 -11.26 -16.64 22.18
C GLY A 50 -12.60 -17.26 21.72
N PRO A 51 -13.60 -16.43 21.42
CA PRO A 51 -13.53 -14.97 21.29
C PRO A 51 -13.52 -14.24 22.63
N ILE A 52 -12.98 -13.01 22.66
CA ILE A 52 -13.12 -12.09 23.79
C ILE A 52 -13.75 -10.76 23.38
N THR A 53 -14.47 -10.13 24.30
CA THR A 53 -15.07 -8.80 24.12
C THR A 53 -14.66 -7.86 25.25
N LEU A 54 -14.17 -6.68 24.89
CA LEU A 54 -13.85 -5.58 25.80
C LEU A 54 -14.91 -4.49 25.62
N THR A 55 -15.65 -4.19 26.68
CA THR A 55 -16.74 -3.19 26.67
C THR A 55 -16.50 -1.99 27.58
N LYS A 56 -15.52 -2.08 28.49
CA LYS A 56 -15.18 -1.06 29.49
C LYS A 56 -13.76 -0.54 29.26
N PRO A 57 -13.44 0.70 29.66
CA PRO A 57 -12.10 1.26 29.52
C PRO A 57 -11.10 0.38 30.27
N ILE A 58 -10.17 -0.27 29.58
CA ILE A 58 -9.11 -1.10 30.16
C ILE A 58 -7.94 -1.19 29.18
N THR A 59 -6.78 -1.56 29.70
CA THR A 59 -5.61 -1.91 28.87
C THR A 59 -5.34 -3.41 28.94
N LEU A 60 -5.30 -4.09 27.79
CA LEU A 60 -4.89 -5.48 27.68
C LEU A 60 -3.46 -5.53 27.10
N THR A 61 -2.50 -5.99 27.90
CA THR A 61 -1.10 -6.06 27.51
C THR A 61 -0.57 -7.49 27.57
N GLY A 62 0.17 -7.92 26.56
CA GLY A 62 0.86 -9.21 26.53
C GLY A 62 2.29 -9.10 26.04
N SER A 63 2.81 -10.21 25.51
CA SER A 63 4.11 -10.26 24.84
C SER A 63 4.03 -10.94 23.47
N GLU A 64 5.15 -10.97 22.73
CA GLU A 64 5.25 -11.73 21.48
C GLU A 64 5.00 -13.23 21.64
N LYS A 65 4.99 -13.76 22.86
CA LYS A 65 4.65 -15.16 23.18
C LYS A 65 3.19 -15.36 23.58
N THR A 66 2.44 -14.28 23.75
CA THR A 66 1.00 -14.31 24.05
C THR A 66 0.21 -14.42 22.75
N VAL A 67 -0.68 -15.41 22.64
CA VAL A 67 -1.51 -15.63 21.44
C VAL A 67 -2.97 -15.72 21.84
N LEU A 68 -3.82 -14.91 21.24
CA LEU A 68 -5.27 -15.09 21.27
C LEU A 68 -5.70 -15.73 19.95
N GLN A 69 -6.40 -16.87 20.00
CA GLN A 69 -6.85 -17.54 18.79
C GLN A 69 -8.32 -17.90 18.84
N SER A 70 -8.96 -17.96 17.67
CA SER A 70 -10.31 -18.52 17.56
C SER A 70 -10.53 -19.14 16.20
N LYS A 71 -11.28 -20.25 16.19
CA LYS A 71 -11.78 -20.94 14.98
C LYS A 71 -13.25 -20.61 14.69
N GLY A 72 -13.88 -19.80 15.54
CA GLY A 72 -15.31 -19.54 15.52
C GLY A 72 -15.78 -18.66 14.35
N LYS A 73 -17.07 -18.33 14.40
CA LYS A 73 -17.75 -17.42 13.46
C LYS A 73 -17.73 -15.96 13.90
N SER A 74 -17.16 -15.70 15.07
CA SER A 74 -17.07 -14.37 15.70
C SER A 74 -15.64 -13.85 15.64
N PRO A 75 -15.45 -12.52 15.76
CA PRO A 75 -14.11 -11.96 15.83
C PRO A 75 -13.31 -12.52 17.01
N VAL A 76 -11.98 -12.68 16.84
CA VAL A 76 -11.13 -13.20 17.93
C VAL A 76 -11.10 -12.21 19.10
N VAL A 77 -10.97 -10.93 18.79
CA VAL A 77 -11.03 -9.82 19.75
C VAL A 77 -12.04 -8.80 19.27
N THR A 78 -12.98 -8.44 20.14
CA THR A 78 -13.96 -7.37 19.89
C THR A 78 -13.76 -6.24 20.90
N VAL A 79 -13.56 -5.02 20.42
CA VAL A 79 -13.49 -3.80 21.22
C VAL A 79 -14.73 -2.97 20.94
N LYS A 80 -15.52 -2.68 21.98
CA LYS A 80 -16.74 -1.86 21.89
C LYS A 80 -16.73 -0.82 22.99
N GLY A 81 -16.61 0.45 22.63
CA GLY A 81 -16.70 1.53 23.61
C GLY A 81 -15.54 2.51 23.49
N LYS A 82 -15.06 3.00 24.63
CA LYS A 82 -14.04 4.05 24.67
C LYS A 82 -12.87 3.72 25.57
N GLU A 83 -11.71 4.26 25.23
CA GLU A 83 -10.49 4.19 26.05
C GLU A 83 -10.07 2.73 26.35
N ILE A 84 -10.21 1.88 25.32
CA ILE A 84 -9.77 0.48 25.34
C ILE A 84 -8.46 0.38 24.57
N HIS A 85 -7.44 -0.20 25.21
CA HIS A 85 -6.08 -0.22 24.70
C HIS A 85 -5.54 -1.64 24.60
N LEU A 86 -5.09 -2.06 23.41
CA LEU A 86 -4.51 -3.38 23.16
C LEU A 86 -3.01 -3.23 22.88
N LYS A 87 -2.16 -4.02 23.56
CA LYS A 87 -0.71 -3.88 23.45
C LYS A 87 0.05 -5.21 23.43
N GLY A 88 0.86 -5.42 22.39
CA GLY A 88 2.01 -6.31 22.47
C GLY A 88 1.75 -7.81 22.39
N PHE A 89 0.62 -8.28 21.85
CA PHE A 89 0.30 -9.71 21.72
C PHE A 89 -0.10 -10.11 20.29
N ASN A 90 -0.23 -11.41 20.04
CA ASN A 90 -0.61 -11.92 18.72
C ASN A 90 -2.09 -12.34 18.67
N ILE A 91 -2.73 -12.13 17.52
CA ILE A 91 -4.08 -12.59 17.22
C ILE A 91 -4.00 -13.57 16.05
N LYS A 92 -4.51 -14.79 16.23
CA LYS A 92 -4.54 -15.82 15.19
C LYS A 92 -5.98 -16.24 14.91
N GLN A 93 -6.51 -15.79 13.78
CA GLN A 93 -7.83 -16.20 13.33
C GLN A 93 -7.71 -17.43 12.42
N LEU A 94 -8.49 -18.46 12.73
CA LEU A 94 -8.43 -19.79 12.12
C LEU A 94 -9.78 -20.22 11.51
N THR A 95 -10.64 -19.26 11.19
CA THR A 95 -11.99 -19.52 10.67
C THR A 95 -11.97 -19.82 9.17
N SER A 96 -12.87 -20.66 8.70
CA SER A 96 -13.13 -20.87 7.27
C SER A 96 -14.19 -19.91 6.72
N GLN A 97 -14.84 -19.13 7.58
CA GLN A 97 -15.86 -18.17 7.16
C GLN A 97 -15.24 -16.89 6.60
N LYS A 98 -15.81 -16.43 5.49
CA LYS A 98 -15.45 -15.14 4.88
C LYS A 98 -15.96 -13.97 5.71
N LYS A 99 -15.29 -12.82 5.57
CA LYS A 99 -15.64 -11.54 6.22
C LYS A 99 -15.75 -11.54 7.75
N VAL A 100 -15.12 -12.51 8.44
CA VAL A 100 -15.00 -12.47 9.91
C VAL A 100 -13.70 -11.74 10.23
N PRO A 101 -13.69 -10.65 11.02
CA PRO A 101 -12.47 -9.94 11.37
C PRO A 101 -11.68 -10.64 12.48
N ALA A 102 -10.35 -10.56 12.47
CA ALA A 102 -9.55 -11.04 13.58
C ALA A 102 -9.65 -10.07 14.77
N LEU A 103 -9.66 -8.77 14.48
CA LEU A 103 -9.88 -7.68 15.42
C LEU A 103 -11.03 -6.79 14.94
N GLU A 104 -12.12 -6.76 15.69
CA GLU A 104 -13.25 -5.83 15.49
C GLU A 104 -13.12 -4.67 16.49
N VAL A 105 -13.26 -3.43 16.02
CA VAL A 105 -13.22 -2.24 16.88
C VAL A 105 -14.36 -1.30 16.52
N LYS A 106 -15.08 -0.84 17.55
CA LYS A 106 -16.12 0.19 17.48
C LYS A 106 -15.98 1.19 18.63
N GLY A 107 -16.36 2.45 18.39
CA GLY A 107 -16.40 3.50 19.41
C GLY A 107 -15.26 4.50 19.26
N ARG A 108 -14.66 5.00 20.36
CA ARG A 108 -13.76 6.15 20.26
C ARG A 108 -12.60 6.15 21.23
N LYS A 109 -11.52 6.86 20.89
CA LYS A 109 -10.30 6.95 21.73
C LYS A 109 -9.72 5.57 22.08
N ASN A 110 -9.93 4.59 21.22
CA ASN A 110 -9.37 3.26 21.38
C ASN A 110 -7.96 3.23 20.80
N SER A 111 -7.14 2.28 21.22
CA SER A 111 -5.85 2.07 20.56
C SER A 111 -5.45 0.60 20.49
N ALA A 112 -4.69 0.28 19.44
CA ALA A 112 -4.00 -0.99 19.34
C ALA A 112 -2.56 -0.75 18.89
N THR A 113 -1.61 -1.39 19.57
CA THR A 113 -0.21 -1.28 19.18
C THR A 113 0.61 -2.54 19.41
N LYS A 114 1.61 -2.75 18.56
CA LYS A 114 2.52 -3.90 18.62
C LYS A 114 1.78 -5.24 18.58
N LEU A 115 0.73 -5.34 17.77
CA LEU A 115 0.02 -6.61 17.55
C LEU A 115 0.49 -7.26 16.24
N LYS A 116 0.57 -8.59 16.25
CA LYS A 116 0.73 -9.39 15.03
C LYS A 116 -0.55 -10.17 14.79
N ILE A 117 -1.15 -9.98 13.63
CA ILE A 117 -2.44 -10.55 13.25
C ILE A 117 -2.22 -11.47 12.07
N GLN A 118 -2.51 -12.75 12.26
CA GLN A 118 -2.56 -13.74 11.21
C GLN A 118 -4.02 -14.14 11.01
N THR A 119 -4.51 -14.04 9.78
CA THR A 119 -5.92 -14.28 9.46
C THR A 119 -6.08 -15.10 8.18
N THR A 120 -7.12 -15.92 8.14
CA THR A 120 -7.61 -16.60 6.94
C THR A 120 -8.84 -15.91 6.33
N SER A 121 -9.30 -14.83 6.95
CA SER A 121 -10.45 -14.00 6.57
C SER A 121 -10.05 -12.52 6.71
N LEU A 122 -10.94 -11.64 7.18
CA LEU A 122 -10.67 -10.22 7.40
C LEU A 122 -9.68 -10.00 8.57
N GLY A 123 -8.73 -9.08 8.41
CA GLY A 123 -7.72 -8.77 9.44
C GLY A 123 -8.27 -7.89 10.56
N ILE A 124 -8.34 -6.59 10.31
CA ILE A 124 -8.87 -5.59 11.26
C ILE A 124 -10.09 -4.93 10.63
N ASN A 125 -11.15 -4.78 11.40
CA ASN A 125 -12.32 -4.01 11.00
C ASN A 125 -12.55 -2.89 12.01
N LEU A 126 -12.41 -1.65 11.54
CA LEU A 126 -12.74 -0.44 12.27
C LEU A 126 -14.07 0.09 11.74
N ASP A 127 -15.14 -0.08 12.51
CA ASP A 127 -16.48 0.35 12.13
C ASP A 127 -17.03 1.34 13.14
N ASN A 128 -17.37 2.55 12.69
CA ASN A 128 -17.77 3.68 13.55
C ASN A 128 -16.71 3.95 14.64
N VAL A 129 -15.45 4.09 14.21
CA VAL A 129 -14.30 4.36 15.07
C VAL A 129 -13.87 5.82 14.94
N HIS A 130 -13.71 6.50 16.07
CA HIS A 130 -13.34 7.91 16.09
C HIS A 130 -12.20 8.25 17.04
N ASP A 131 -11.41 9.27 16.72
CA ASP A 131 -10.34 9.80 17.59
C ASP A 131 -9.37 8.70 18.10
N SER A 132 -9.14 7.65 17.32
CA SER A 132 -8.42 6.43 17.75
C SER A 132 -7.07 6.27 17.06
N MET A 133 -6.19 5.46 17.67
CA MET A 133 -4.80 5.26 17.23
C MET A 133 -4.49 3.79 17.02
N PHE A 134 -4.12 3.42 15.80
CA PHE A 134 -3.69 2.06 15.44
C PHE A 134 -2.28 2.15 14.90
N SER A 135 -1.31 1.55 15.60
CA SER A 135 0.07 1.67 15.15
C SER A 135 1.00 0.51 15.46
N HIS A 136 2.01 0.32 14.63
CA HIS A 136 2.97 -0.79 14.78
C HIS A 136 2.26 -2.15 14.75
N LEU A 137 1.35 -2.33 13.80
CA LEU A 137 0.60 -3.57 13.61
C LEU A 137 1.16 -4.33 12.41
N ILE A 138 1.18 -5.66 12.49
CA ILE A 138 1.51 -6.53 11.37
C ILE A 138 0.26 -7.34 11.06
N VAL A 139 -0.23 -7.27 9.82
CA VAL A 139 -1.41 -8.03 9.34
C VAL A 139 -0.98 -8.90 8.17
N LYS A 140 -1.14 -10.20 8.31
CA LYS A 140 -0.86 -11.18 7.26
C LYS A 140 -2.10 -12.03 6.98
N GLY A 141 -2.53 -12.04 5.73
CA GLY A 141 -3.69 -12.79 5.25
C GLY A 141 -3.34 -14.00 4.40
N ASN A 142 -4.28 -14.38 3.53
CA ASN A 142 -4.19 -15.43 2.52
C ASN A 142 -4.70 -14.99 1.12
N GLN A 143 -4.70 -13.68 0.87
CA GLN A 143 -5.16 -13.01 -0.36
C GLN A 143 -6.68 -13.09 -0.65
N GLN A 144 -7.50 -13.61 0.27
CA GLN A 144 -8.94 -13.76 0.04
C GLN A 144 -9.80 -12.59 0.54
N GLU A 145 -9.35 -11.88 1.57
CA GLU A 145 -10.09 -10.83 2.26
C GLU A 145 -9.16 -9.65 2.61
N ASN A 146 -9.75 -8.52 2.99
CA ASN A 146 -9.01 -7.28 3.26
C ASN A 146 -8.14 -7.39 4.52
N GLY A 147 -7.04 -6.63 4.55
CA GLY A 147 -6.17 -6.52 5.71
C GLY A 147 -6.76 -5.62 6.79
N VAL A 148 -7.13 -4.40 6.42
CA VAL A 148 -7.72 -3.41 7.32
C VAL A 148 -8.89 -2.73 6.63
N ASN A 149 -10.07 -2.77 7.25
CA ASN A 149 -11.23 -1.98 6.86
C ASN A 149 -11.40 -0.80 7.81
N VAL A 150 -11.70 0.37 7.25
CA VAL A 150 -12.02 1.61 7.97
C VAL A 150 -13.36 2.14 7.43
N LEU A 151 -14.43 1.93 8.19
CA LEU A 151 -15.80 2.16 7.77
C LEU A 151 -16.46 3.17 8.69
N ASN A 152 -17.15 4.17 8.14
CA ASN A 152 -17.89 5.19 8.90
C ASN A 152 -17.08 5.84 10.03
N SER A 153 -15.78 5.99 9.83
CA SER A 153 -14.79 6.26 10.89
C SER A 153 -14.09 7.59 10.62
N THR A 154 -13.82 8.40 11.64
CA THR A 154 -13.24 9.73 11.42
C THR A 154 -12.15 10.09 12.43
N LYS A 155 -11.21 10.94 12.03
CA LYS A 155 -10.14 11.47 12.91
C LYS A 155 -9.27 10.38 13.55
N ASN A 156 -9.09 9.24 12.87
CA ASN A 156 -8.18 8.20 13.34
C ASN A 156 -6.79 8.40 12.76
N LYS A 157 -5.79 7.95 13.51
CA LYS A 157 -4.41 7.86 13.05
C LYS A 157 -4.01 6.39 12.94
N ILE A 158 -3.73 5.97 11.70
CA ILE A 158 -3.37 4.61 11.34
C ILE A 158 -1.95 4.68 10.78
N GLY A 159 -0.96 4.22 11.55
CA GLY A 159 0.42 4.39 11.14
C GLY A 159 1.39 3.30 11.54
N ASN A 160 2.48 3.13 10.79
CA ASN A 160 3.44 2.05 11.02
C ASN A 160 2.80 0.65 10.92
N LEU A 161 1.81 0.47 10.04
CA LEU A 161 1.27 -0.85 9.72
C LEU A 161 2.16 -1.56 8.69
N ARG A 162 2.24 -2.88 8.78
CA ARG A 162 2.75 -3.75 7.71
C ARG A 162 1.66 -4.73 7.34
N VAL A 163 1.13 -4.61 6.12
CA VAL A 163 0.05 -5.46 5.60
C VAL A 163 0.55 -6.23 4.39
N SER A 164 0.32 -7.53 4.35
CA SER A 164 0.77 -8.37 3.24
C SER A 164 -0.12 -9.59 2.99
N GLU A 165 -0.15 -10.05 1.74
CA GLU A 165 -0.87 -11.26 1.33
C GLU A 165 -2.36 -11.15 1.68
N VAL A 166 -3.01 -10.04 1.34
CA VAL A 166 -4.45 -9.78 1.55
C VAL A 166 -5.10 -9.42 0.22
N LEU A 167 -6.44 -9.34 0.17
CA LEU A 167 -7.15 -8.86 -1.01
C LEU A 167 -6.84 -7.37 -1.21
N ASP A 168 -7.40 -6.50 -0.38
CA ASP A 168 -7.00 -5.08 -0.31
C ASP A 168 -6.31 -4.79 1.03
N GLY A 169 -5.22 -4.05 1.00
CA GLY A 169 -4.40 -3.75 2.17
C GLY A 169 -5.12 -2.93 3.22
N ILE A 170 -5.36 -1.67 2.87
CA ILE A 170 -6.12 -0.71 3.67
C ILE A 170 -7.29 -0.22 2.82
N TYR A 171 -8.48 -0.68 3.18
CA TYR A 171 -9.75 -0.29 2.59
C TYR A 171 -10.43 0.74 3.48
N ILE A 172 -10.92 1.83 2.90
CA ILE A 172 -11.68 2.85 3.61
C ILE A 172 -12.93 3.27 2.82
N GLU A 173 -14.03 3.46 3.53
CA GLU A 173 -15.32 3.86 2.98
C GLU A 173 -16.04 4.81 3.93
N ASN A 174 -16.63 5.89 3.41
CA ASN A 174 -17.45 6.85 4.16
C ASN A 174 -16.75 7.37 5.44
N SER A 175 -15.46 7.69 5.36
CA SER A 175 -14.59 7.85 6.53
C SER A 175 -13.64 9.03 6.37
N ASP A 176 -14.16 10.22 6.62
CA ASP A 176 -13.44 11.47 6.46
C ASP A 176 -12.34 11.72 7.51
N SER A 177 -11.39 12.58 7.15
CA SER A 177 -10.40 13.15 8.09
C SER A 177 -9.52 12.11 8.79
N ASN A 178 -9.22 10.99 8.13
CA ASN A 178 -8.28 9.98 8.65
C ASN A 178 -6.85 10.23 8.15
N THR A 179 -5.89 9.86 8.99
CA THR A 179 -4.45 10.03 8.73
C THR A 179 -3.75 8.68 8.63
N PHE A 180 -3.11 8.43 7.50
CA PHE A 180 -2.34 7.22 7.19
C PHE A 180 -0.85 7.56 7.07
N VAL A 181 -0.04 7.08 8.01
CA VAL A 181 1.37 7.49 8.11
C VAL A 181 2.31 6.29 8.18
N GLN A 182 3.34 6.24 7.32
CA GLN A 182 4.40 5.22 7.42
C GLN A 182 3.87 3.77 7.36
N ASN A 183 2.78 3.53 6.64
CA ASN A 183 2.26 2.18 6.43
C ASN A 183 2.93 1.53 5.22
N THR A 184 3.16 0.23 5.28
CA THR A 184 3.68 -0.58 4.18
C THR A 184 2.64 -1.63 3.78
N VAL A 185 2.27 -1.65 2.50
CA VAL A 185 1.38 -2.68 1.93
C VAL A 185 2.05 -3.36 0.73
N GLN A 186 2.03 -4.69 0.69
CA GLN A 186 2.63 -5.46 -0.41
C GLN A 186 1.87 -6.75 -0.75
N HIS A 187 2.06 -7.25 -1.97
CA HIS A 187 1.51 -8.52 -2.45
C HIS A 187 -0.01 -8.65 -2.31
N SER A 188 -0.71 -7.55 -2.58
CA SER A 188 -2.17 -7.43 -2.48
C SER A 188 -2.73 -6.90 -3.81
N ARG A 189 -4.04 -7.01 -4.02
CA ARG A 189 -4.70 -6.39 -5.18
C ARG A 189 -4.52 -4.89 -5.11
N TYR A 190 -5.01 -4.25 -4.06
CA TYR A 190 -4.83 -2.82 -3.82
C TYR A 190 -4.00 -2.58 -2.56
N GLY A 191 -3.04 -1.65 -2.63
CA GLY A 191 -2.31 -1.20 -1.45
C GLY A 191 -3.21 -0.38 -0.52
N PHE A 192 -3.68 0.74 -1.06
CA PHE A 192 -4.66 1.63 -0.45
C PHE A 192 -5.88 1.71 -1.36
N HIS A 193 -7.06 1.43 -0.82
CA HIS A 193 -8.33 1.51 -1.54
C HIS A 193 -9.24 2.49 -0.79
N LEU A 194 -9.27 3.75 -1.24
CA LEU A 194 -9.96 4.83 -0.55
C LEU A 194 -11.19 5.29 -1.32
N MET A 195 -12.36 5.15 -0.71
CA MET A 195 -13.65 5.43 -1.34
C MET A 195 -14.48 6.40 -0.51
N PHE A 196 -15.14 7.35 -1.18
CA PHE A 196 -16.16 8.24 -0.59
C PHE A 196 -15.70 8.92 0.70
N SER A 197 -14.44 9.38 0.75
CA SER A 197 -13.81 9.85 1.99
C SER A 197 -12.93 11.06 1.74
N ASN A 198 -13.24 12.18 2.38
CA ASN A 198 -12.64 13.49 2.18
C ASN A 198 -11.59 13.84 3.25
N HIS A 199 -10.76 14.84 2.96
CA HIS A 199 -9.78 15.39 3.90
C HIS A 199 -8.80 14.33 4.45
N LEU A 200 -8.43 13.37 3.61
CA LEU A 200 -7.50 12.30 3.98
C LEU A 200 -6.05 12.80 3.93
N PHE A 201 -5.22 12.30 4.84
CA PHE A 201 -3.78 12.57 4.81
C PHE A 201 -2.98 11.28 4.70
N LEU A 202 -2.37 11.06 3.53
CA LEU A 202 -1.48 9.93 3.26
C LEU A 202 -0.05 10.43 3.22
N TYR A 203 0.75 10.05 4.20
CA TYR A 203 2.11 10.54 4.35
C TYR A 203 3.14 9.43 4.59
N GLN A 204 4.22 9.42 3.78
CA GLN A 204 5.34 8.47 3.94
C GLN A 204 4.93 6.99 3.91
N ASN A 205 3.85 6.65 3.22
CA ASN A 205 3.45 5.26 3.03
C ASN A 205 4.21 4.61 1.87
N SER A 206 4.34 3.29 1.93
CA SER A 206 4.90 2.45 0.87
C SER A 206 3.84 1.46 0.40
N SER A 207 3.60 1.41 -0.91
CA SER A 207 2.77 0.40 -1.54
C SER A 207 3.52 -0.18 -2.73
N LYS A 208 3.89 -1.46 -2.63
CA LYS A 208 4.76 -2.10 -3.62
C LYS A 208 4.31 -3.49 -4.00
N GLN A 209 4.59 -3.87 -5.24
CA GLN A 209 4.28 -5.22 -5.75
C GLN A 209 2.80 -5.59 -5.53
N ASN A 210 1.93 -4.59 -5.67
CA ASN A 210 0.47 -4.75 -5.69
C ASN A 210 -0.03 -4.61 -7.15
N TYR A 211 -1.32 -4.83 -7.41
CA TYR A 211 -1.88 -4.49 -8.73
C TYR A 211 -2.05 -2.97 -8.83
N ILE A 212 -2.65 -2.35 -7.81
CA ILE A 212 -2.73 -0.88 -7.72
C ILE A 212 -2.06 -0.42 -6.42
N GLY A 213 -1.15 0.55 -6.53
CA GLY A 213 -0.44 1.11 -5.39
C GLY A 213 -1.41 1.83 -4.45
N ALA A 214 -2.16 2.79 -4.97
CA ALA A 214 -3.30 3.42 -4.30
C ALA A 214 -4.40 3.77 -5.31
N MET A 215 -5.65 3.51 -4.93
CA MET A 215 -6.85 4.02 -5.59
C MET A 215 -7.54 4.99 -4.64
N VAL A 216 -7.77 6.21 -5.12
CA VAL A 216 -8.48 7.26 -4.40
C VAL A 216 -9.68 7.65 -5.25
N MET A 217 -10.87 7.34 -4.75
CA MET A 217 -12.12 7.39 -5.48
C MET A 217 -13.10 8.32 -4.77
N GLU A 218 -13.75 9.20 -5.54
CA GLU A 218 -14.83 10.08 -5.06
C GLU A 218 -14.41 10.81 -3.78
N THR A 219 -13.28 11.50 -3.87
CA THR A 219 -12.56 12.06 -2.73
C THR A 219 -12.13 13.49 -3.04
N SER A 220 -12.33 14.39 -2.07
CA SER A 220 -11.94 15.78 -2.18
C SER A 220 -11.00 16.25 -1.07
N ARG A 221 -10.21 17.28 -1.38
CA ARG A 221 -9.37 18.04 -0.42
C ARG A 221 -8.40 17.17 0.38
N SER A 222 -7.93 16.08 -0.22
CA SER A 222 -6.97 15.16 0.40
C SER A 222 -5.53 15.54 0.06
N ILE A 223 -4.59 15.07 0.86
CA ILE A 223 -3.15 15.30 0.66
C ILE A 223 -2.45 13.94 0.64
N ILE A 224 -1.80 13.65 -0.49
CA ILE A 224 -1.02 12.45 -0.74
C ILE A 224 0.44 12.90 -0.91
N LYS A 225 1.22 12.77 0.15
CA LYS A 225 2.55 13.38 0.24
C LYS A 225 3.65 12.40 0.62
N GLU A 226 4.79 12.46 -0.08
CA GLU A 226 6.00 11.69 0.24
C GLU A 226 5.80 10.17 0.33
N ASN A 227 4.83 9.63 -0.41
CA ASN A 227 4.60 8.18 -0.49
C ASN A 227 5.42 7.54 -1.62
N ALA A 228 5.69 6.25 -1.49
CA ALA A 228 6.30 5.42 -2.51
C ALA A 228 5.27 4.42 -3.05
N PHE A 229 4.79 4.64 -4.27
CA PHE A 229 3.90 3.73 -4.99
C PHE A 229 4.70 3.10 -6.14
N THR A 230 5.31 1.94 -5.89
CA THR A 230 6.38 1.42 -6.75
C THR A 230 6.17 -0.03 -7.17
N GLN A 231 6.62 -0.43 -8.35
CA GLN A 231 6.58 -1.84 -8.79
C GLN A 231 5.16 -2.43 -8.83
N ASN A 232 4.14 -1.60 -9.06
CA ASN A 232 2.76 -2.06 -9.25
C ASN A 232 2.53 -2.27 -10.75
N ALA A 233 2.90 -3.46 -11.23
CA ALA A 233 2.92 -3.79 -12.66
C ALA A 233 2.49 -5.23 -12.98
N GLN A 234 1.89 -5.94 -12.02
CA GLN A 234 1.55 -7.36 -12.17
C GLN A 234 0.30 -7.63 -13.02
N ASN A 235 -0.45 -6.59 -13.39
CA ASN A 235 -1.69 -6.66 -14.15
C ASN A 235 -1.75 -5.57 -15.25
N VAL A 236 -2.48 -5.81 -16.33
CA VAL A 236 -2.70 -4.83 -17.42
C VAL A 236 -3.38 -3.54 -16.95
N ASN A 237 -4.12 -3.59 -15.84
CA ASN A 237 -4.77 -2.43 -15.23
C ASN A 237 -4.01 -1.92 -13.98
N SER A 238 -2.69 -2.12 -13.93
CA SER A 238 -1.89 -1.69 -12.77
C SER A 238 -1.57 -0.20 -12.81
N TYR A 239 -1.64 0.45 -11.64
CA TYR A 239 -1.32 1.87 -11.48
C TYR A 239 -0.49 2.08 -10.20
N GLY A 240 0.43 3.03 -10.20
CA GLY A 240 1.05 3.52 -8.96
C GLY A 240 0.00 4.24 -8.11
N LEU A 241 -0.62 5.26 -8.70
CA LEU A 241 -1.71 6.03 -8.10
C LEU A 241 -2.84 6.24 -9.10
N LEU A 242 -4.07 5.83 -8.73
CA LEU A 242 -5.29 6.17 -9.44
C LEU A 242 -6.07 7.20 -8.64
N LEU A 243 -6.36 8.34 -9.27
CA LEU A 243 -7.30 9.35 -8.82
C LEU A 243 -8.56 9.21 -9.69
N PHE A 244 -9.65 8.72 -9.13
CA PHE A 244 -10.94 8.56 -9.81
C PHE A 244 -11.96 9.51 -9.18
N ASP A 245 -12.54 10.40 -9.98
CA ASP A 245 -13.48 11.43 -9.51
C ASP A 245 -12.97 12.16 -8.25
N THR A 246 -11.76 12.69 -8.36
CA THR A 246 -11.12 13.43 -7.26
C THR A 246 -11.07 14.91 -7.56
N THR A 247 -11.24 15.71 -6.51
CA THR A 247 -11.19 17.17 -6.62
C THR A 247 -10.33 17.81 -5.55
N ASP A 248 -9.67 18.92 -5.92
CA ASP A 248 -8.92 19.76 -4.99
C ASP A 248 -7.88 18.98 -4.13
N THR A 249 -7.36 17.88 -4.66
CA THR A 249 -6.40 16.98 -3.99
C THR A 249 -4.96 17.34 -4.36
N LYS A 250 -4.05 17.24 -3.37
CA LYS A 250 -2.63 17.54 -3.53
C LYS A 250 -1.80 16.26 -3.53
N VAL A 251 -1.13 15.98 -4.64
CA VAL A 251 -0.19 14.86 -4.81
C VAL A 251 1.23 15.43 -4.86
N VAL A 252 1.98 15.31 -3.76
CA VAL A 252 3.22 16.06 -3.55
C VAL A 252 4.39 15.16 -3.18
N LYS A 253 5.53 15.28 -3.89
CA LYS A 253 6.78 14.57 -3.53
C LYS A 253 6.67 13.04 -3.44
N ASN A 254 5.77 12.43 -4.17
CA ASN A 254 5.64 10.97 -4.19
C ASN A 254 6.65 10.36 -5.18
N ASP A 255 7.08 9.12 -4.92
CA ASP A 255 7.82 8.29 -5.87
C ASP A 255 6.87 7.30 -6.55
N LEU A 256 6.73 7.44 -7.87
CA LEU A 256 5.87 6.65 -8.74
C LEU A 256 6.78 5.91 -9.71
N SER A 257 7.50 4.90 -9.23
CA SER A 257 8.55 4.23 -9.99
C SER A 257 8.17 2.80 -10.41
N SER A 258 8.49 2.43 -11.65
CA SER A 258 8.34 1.06 -12.16
C SER A 258 6.91 0.50 -12.08
N ASN A 259 5.90 1.35 -12.30
CA ASN A 259 4.52 0.93 -12.43
C ASN A 259 4.15 0.82 -13.91
N ARG A 260 3.03 0.17 -14.22
CA ARG A 260 2.51 0.25 -15.60
C ARG A 260 2.08 1.68 -15.91
N ILE A 261 1.20 2.30 -15.12
CA ILE A 261 0.98 3.76 -15.17
C ILE A 261 1.43 4.36 -13.84
N GLY A 262 2.23 5.42 -13.87
CA GLY A 262 2.67 6.12 -12.65
C GLY A 262 1.48 6.74 -11.93
N ILE A 263 0.79 7.68 -12.59
CA ILE A 263 -0.42 8.32 -12.08
C ILE A 263 -1.51 8.29 -13.15
N LYS A 264 -2.71 7.80 -12.81
CA LYS A 264 -3.91 7.96 -13.65
C LYS A 264 -4.88 8.92 -12.97
N LEU A 265 -5.37 9.91 -13.71
CA LEU A 265 -6.47 10.79 -13.32
C LEU A 265 -7.66 10.48 -14.21
N GLN A 266 -8.76 10.03 -13.63
CA GLN A 266 -9.99 9.71 -14.32
C GLN A 266 -11.13 10.56 -13.78
N SER A 267 -11.85 11.27 -14.66
CA SER A 267 -12.97 12.15 -14.31
C SER A 267 -12.64 13.11 -13.15
N SER A 268 -11.38 13.51 -13.05
CA SER A 268 -10.83 14.24 -11.89
C SER A 268 -10.48 15.67 -12.27
N ALA A 269 -10.72 16.62 -11.36
CA ALA A 269 -10.53 18.04 -11.65
C ALA A 269 -9.91 18.85 -10.53
N ARG A 270 -9.21 19.94 -10.88
CA ARG A 270 -8.59 20.89 -9.93
C ARG A 270 -7.59 20.25 -8.96
N ASN A 271 -6.95 19.16 -9.34
CA ASN A 271 -5.90 18.55 -8.53
C ASN A 271 -4.52 19.16 -8.84
N SER A 272 -3.63 19.11 -7.84
CA SER A 272 -2.26 19.61 -7.94
C SER A 272 -1.26 18.48 -7.76
N LEU A 273 -0.47 18.20 -8.80
CA LEU A 273 0.53 17.14 -8.86
C LEU A 273 1.90 17.81 -8.93
N THR A 274 2.60 17.91 -7.80
CA THR A 274 3.83 18.69 -7.73
C THR A 274 5.00 17.95 -7.11
N GLN A 275 6.20 18.18 -7.62
CA GLN A 275 7.44 17.63 -7.05
C GLN A 275 7.50 16.10 -7.01
N ASN A 276 6.67 15.41 -7.79
CA ASN A 276 6.66 13.95 -7.84
C ASN A 276 7.79 13.42 -8.73
N SER A 277 8.31 12.25 -8.37
CA SER A 277 9.31 11.49 -9.11
C SER A 277 8.60 10.38 -9.89
N ILE A 278 8.51 10.52 -11.21
CA ILE A 278 7.73 9.66 -12.09
C ILE A 278 8.70 8.96 -13.03
N LYS A 279 9.10 7.73 -12.67
CA LYS A 279 10.26 7.07 -13.27
C LYS A 279 9.93 5.68 -13.78
N THR A 280 10.50 5.30 -14.92
CA THR A 280 10.49 3.93 -15.44
C THR A 280 9.09 3.30 -15.52
N ASN A 281 8.06 4.11 -15.78
CA ASN A 281 6.70 3.62 -15.99
C ASN A 281 6.44 3.37 -17.48
N PHE A 282 5.46 2.53 -17.80
CA PHE A 282 4.99 2.42 -19.19
C PHE A 282 4.29 3.72 -19.63
N ILE A 283 3.48 4.31 -18.76
CA ILE A 283 2.98 5.69 -18.91
C ILE A 283 3.27 6.47 -17.63
N GLY A 284 3.86 7.66 -17.72
CA GLY A 284 4.14 8.48 -16.54
C GLY A 284 2.86 9.02 -15.89
N ILE A 285 2.14 9.90 -16.59
CA ILE A 285 0.80 10.38 -16.20
C ILE A 285 -0.21 10.14 -17.32
N GLN A 286 -1.39 9.62 -16.98
CA GLN A 286 -2.53 9.51 -17.90
C GLN A 286 -3.71 10.35 -17.38
N PHE A 287 -4.15 11.30 -18.20
CA PHE A 287 -5.41 12.03 -18.00
C PHE A 287 -6.51 11.37 -18.85
N ASP A 288 -7.64 11.09 -18.22
CA ASP A 288 -8.79 10.41 -18.81
C ASP A 288 -10.06 11.14 -18.38
N ASP A 289 -10.69 11.89 -19.29
CA ASP A 289 -11.81 12.79 -18.96
C ASP A 289 -11.50 13.76 -17.79
N ALA A 290 -10.23 14.16 -17.66
CA ALA A 290 -9.75 14.97 -16.54
C ALA A 290 -9.59 16.43 -16.98
N SER A 291 -9.88 17.37 -16.07
CA SER A 291 -9.82 18.80 -16.43
C SER A 291 -9.28 19.72 -15.34
N SER A 292 -8.70 20.84 -15.75
CA SER A 292 -8.24 21.89 -14.82
C SER A 292 -7.24 21.42 -13.76
N ASN A 293 -6.49 20.34 -14.02
CA ASN A 293 -5.45 19.87 -13.13
C ASN A 293 -4.12 20.58 -13.42
N ILE A 294 -3.26 20.69 -12.42
CA ILE A 294 -1.93 21.27 -12.56
C ILE A 294 -0.90 20.20 -12.21
N ALA A 295 -0.06 19.80 -13.15
CA ALA A 295 1.14 19.02 -12.87
C ALA A 295 2.38 19.86 -13.18
N SER A 296 3.13 20.25 -12.15
CA SER A 296 4.32 21.10 -12.31
C SER A 296 5.43 20.67 -11.37
N THR A 297 6.68 21.00 -11.68
CA THR A 297 7.88 20.66 -10.90
C THR A 297 8.09 19.17 -10.67
N ASN A 298 7.47 18.31 -11.48
CA ASN A 298 7.70 16.86 -11.43
C ASN A 298 8.94 16.50 -12.26
N MET A 299 9.52 15.34 -11.94
CA MET A 299 10.62 14.75 -12.70
C MET A 299 10.12 13.51 -13.44
N PHE A 300 10.21 13.53 -14.77
CA PHE A 300 9.95 12.40 -15.65
C PHE A 300 11.28 11.81 -16.13
N LEU A 301 11.49 10.51 -15.89
CA LEU A 301 12.75 9.82 -16.23
C LEU A 301 12.50 8.38 -16.69
N GLY A 302 12.90 8.06 -17.91
CA GLY A 302 12.88 6.72 -18.47
C GLY A 302 11.49 6.11 -18.59
N ASN A 303 10.44 6.93 -18.67
CA ASN A 303 9.11 6.43 -18.99
C ASN A 303 9.03 6.08 -20.48
N VAL A 304 8.22 5.07 -20.83
CA VAL A 304 7.99 4.71 -22.24
C VAL A 304 7.19 5.82 -22.94
N ASN A 305 6.14 6.30 -22.30
CA ASN A 305 5.43 7.51 -22.66
C ASN A 305 5.32 8.41 -21.42
N ASP A 306 5.80 9.65 -21.51
CA ASP A 306 5.85 10.53 -20.34
C ASP A 306 4.44 10.92 -19.87
N VAL A 307 3.58 11.39 -20.78
CA VAL A 307 2.19 11.80 -20.46
C VAL A 307 1.24 11.53 -21.62
N GLN A 308 -0.02 11.24 -21.31
CA GLN A 308 -1.11 11.12 -22.28
C GLN A 308 -2.37 11.84 -21.77
N ALA A 309 -3.15 12.42 -22.68
CA ALA A 309 -4.50 12.90 -22.41
C ALA A 309 -5.53 12.22 -23.34
N ILE A 310 -6.67 11.83 -22.77
CA ILE A 310 -7.82 11.27 -23.46
C ILE A 310 -9.04 12.08 -23.05
N ALA A 311 -9.73 12.69 -24.02
CA ALA A 311 -10.90 13.55 -23.79
C ALA A 311 -10.72 14.61 -22.68
N SER A 312 -9.48 15.04 -22.44
CA SER A 312 -9.09 15.84 -21.28
C SER A 312 -8.77 17.28 -21.71
N LYS A 313 -9.17 18.28 -20.92
CA LYS A 313 -9.05 19.71 -21.30
C LYS A 313 -8.51 20.55 -20.15
N ASN A 314 -7.85 21.67 -20.48
CA ASN A 314 -7.38 22.67 -19.51
C ASN A 314 -6.44 22.12 -18.42
N ASN A 315 -5.72 21.03 -18.67
CA ASN A 315 -4.68 20.54 -17.75
C ASN A 315 -3.37 21.29 -18.05
N ASN A 316 -2.73 21.83 -17.01
CA ASN A 316 -1.48 22.57 -17.11
C ASN A 316 -0.31 21.65 -16.74
N MET A 317 0.65 21.50 -17.67
CA MET A 317 1.84 20.67 -17.54
C MET A 317 3.13 21.50 -17.53
N ASP A 318 3.06 22.81 -17.28
CA ASP A 318 4.24 23.66 -17.33
C ASP A 318 5.22 23.40 -16.18
N LYS A 319 6.51 23.65 -16.43
CA LYS A 319 7.59 23.60 -15.43
C LYS A 319 7.88 22.20 -14.91
N ASN A 320 7.86 21.19 -15.75
CA ASN A 320 8.33 19.84 -15.41
C ASN A 320 9.71 19.58 -16.01
N TYR A 321 10.46 18.65 -15.42
CA TYR A 321 11.69 18.13 -16.00
C TYR A 321 11.38 16.87 -16.81
N TRP A 322 11.81 16.87 -18.06
CA TRP A 322 11.66 15.74 -18.99
C TRP A 322 13.04 15.33 -19.46
N ASP A 323 13.44 14.08 -19.24
CA ASP A 323 14.71 13.56 -19.73
C ASP A 323 14.81 13.60 -21.27
N SER A 324 13.69 13.34 -21.96
CA SER A 324 13.53 13.36 -23.41
C SER A 324 13.50 14.76 -24.04
N SER A 325 13.40 15.84 -23.25
CA SER A 325 13.35 17.21 -23.78
C SER A 325 14.71 17.75 -24.22
N TRP A 326 14.71 18.53 -25.30
CA TRP A 326 15.79 19.45 -25.64
C TRP A 326 15.77 20.65 -24.69
N LYS A 327 16.94 21.05 -24.20
CA LYS A 327 17.06 22.04 -23.13
C LYS A 327 17.92 23.20 -23.58
N VAL A 328 17.34 24.40 -23.65
CA VAL A 328 18.04 25.65 -23.98
C VAL A 328 17.59 26.73 -23.00
N ASP A 329 18.44 27.09 -22.05
CA ASP A 329 18.17 28.15 -21.08
C ASP A 329 18.81 29.48 -21.52
N ALA A 330 18.23 30.11 -22.54
CA ALA A 330 18.75 31.38 -23.05
C ALA A 330 18.62 32.56 -22.06
N LYS A 331 17.75 32.42 -21.05
CA LYS A 331 17.45 33.48 -20.06
C LYS A 331 18.14 33.25 -18.71
N ASN A 332 18.87 32.15 -18.55
CA ASN A 332 19.49 31.71 -17.30
C ASN A 332 18.53 31.71 -16.10
N ASN A 333 17.29 31.25 -16.31
CA ASN A 333 16.23 31.26 -15.29
C ASN A 333 15.76 29.85 -14.89
N GLY A 334 16.46 28.81 -15.34
CA GLY A 334 16.17 27.41 -15.05
C GLY A 334 15.10 26.77 -15.94
N THR A 335 14.53 27.50 -16.90
CA THR A 335 13.52 27.00 -17.84
C THR A 335 14.01 27.05 -19.29
N SER A 336 13.63 26.04 -20.07
CA SER A 336 13.95 25.94 -21.50
C SER A 336 13.05 26.87 -22.29
N ILE A 337 13.63 27.58 -23.27
CA ILE A 337 12.86 28.33 -24.27
C ILE A 337 12.22 27.42 -25.32
N ILE A 338 12.64 26.15 -25.40
CA ILE A 338 12.07 25.15 -26.30
C ILE A 338 10.96 24.40 -25.54
N PRO A 339 9.69 24.50 -25.98
CA PRO A 339 8.59 23.75 -25.38
C PRO A 339 8.80 22.24 -25.54
N TYR A 340 8.37 21.47 -24.55
CA TYR A 340 8.26 20.02 -24.65
C TYR A 340 6.83 19.65 -25.07
N LYS A 341 6.70 18.76 -26.06
CA LYS A 341 5.41 18.25 -26.53
C LYS A 341 5.36 16.74 -26.30
N ALA A 342 4.45 16.30 -25.44
CA ALA A 342 4.15 14.89 -25.22
C ALA A 342 3.15 14.43 -26.29
N ASP A 343 3.67 13.77 -27.32
CA ASP A 343 2.88 13.24 -28.43
C ASP A 343 2.60 11.73 -28.20
N PRO A 344 1.33 11.33 -28.00
CA PRO A 344 0.98 9.93 -27.73
C PRO A 344 0.95 9.05 -28.99
N PHE A 345 1.55 9.48 -30.10
CA PHE A 345 1.51 8.78 -31.41
C PHE A 345 1.76 7.28 -31.29
N PHE A 346 2.83 6.89 -30.59
CA PHE A 346 3.19 5.48 -30.42
C PHE A 346 2.09 4.69 -29.69
N LEU A 347 1.46 5.28 -28.68
CA LEU A 347 0.35 4.63 -27.95
C LEU A 347 -0.90 4.51 -28.82
N SER A 348 -1.21 5.53 -29.61
CA SER A 348 -2.35 5.49 -30.56
C SER A 348 -2.14 4.37 -31.58
N LEU A 349 -0.95 4.30 -32.17
CA LEU A 349 -0.58 3.28 -33.15
C LEU A 349 -0.64 1.86 -32.57
N THR A 350 -0.06 1.66 -31.38
CA THR A 350 -0.02 0.33 -30.73
C THR A 350 -1.35 -0.09 -30.10
N LYS A 351 -2.30 0.85 -29.92
CA LYS A 351 -3.67 0.54 -29.53
C LYS A 351 -4.46 -0.06 -30.69
N GLU A 352 -4.26 0.47 -31.90
CA GLU A 352 -4.91 -0.04 -33.11
C GLU A 352 -4.25 -1.33 -33.63
N THR A 353 -2.92 -1.43 -33.51
CA THR A 353 -2.16 -2.60 -33.98
C THR A 353 -1.09 -2.96 -32.93
N PRO A 354 -1.41 -3.85 -31.97
CA PRO A 354 -0.55 -4.21 -30.84
C PRO A 354 0.84 -4.73 -31.24
N GLU A 355 0.98 -5.34 -32.41
CA GLU A 355 2.22 -5.88 -32.95
C GLU A 355 3.30 -4.80 -33.10
N TYR A 356 2.92 -3.53 -33.29
CA TYR A 356 3.87 -2.43 -33.39
C TYR A 356 4.63 -2.13 -32.10
N GLN A 357 4.24 -2.74 -30.96
CA GLN A 357 4.98 -2.63 -29.71
C GLN A 357 6.43 -3.12 -29.84
N ILE A 358 6.72 -4.08 -30.73
CA ILE A 358 8.07 -4.58 -30.98
C ILE A 358 9.01 -3.50 -31.55
N PHE A 359 8.47 -2.47 -32.19
CA PHE A 359 9.23 -1.37 -32.77
C PHE A 359 9.41 -0.18 -31.81
N PHE A 360 9.15 -0.37 -30.51
CA PHE A 360 9.35 0.66 -29.50
C PHE A 360 10.78 1.23 -29.56
N GLN A 361 10.88 2.56 -29.65
CA GLN A 361 12.13 3.31 -29.84
C GLN A 361 13.02 2.88 -31.03
N SER A 362 12.48 2.13 -31.98
CA SER A 362 13.19 1.92 -33.25
C SER A 362 13.38 3.25 -33.98
N PRO A 363 14.49 3.44 -34.72
CA PRO A 363 14.73 4.67 -35.49
C PRO A 363 13.59 5.00 -36.47
N GLY A 364 12.98 3.97 -37.07
CA GLY A 364 11.84 4.13 -37.97
C GLY A 364 10.60 4.68 -37.26
N MET A 365 10.31 4.20 -36.05
CA MET A 365 9.18 4.70 -35.26
C MET A 365 9.38 6.16 -34.82
N ALA A 366 10.61 6.52 -34.43
CA ALA A 366 10.95 7.90 -34.10
C ALA A 366 10.80 8.85 -35.31
N LEU A 367 11.13 8.38 -36.52
CA LEU A 367 10.90 9.13 -37.76
C LEU A 367 9.39 9.26 -38.06
N LEU A 368 8.62 8.17 -37.98
CA LEU A 368 7.18 8.18 -38.22
C LEU A 368 6.45 9.14 -37.28
N GLN A 369 6.78 9.14 -35.99
CA GLN A 369 6.22 10.08 -35.02
C GLN A 369 6.45 11.54 -35.41
N LYS A 370 7.63 11.86 -35.98
CA LYS A 370 7.92 13.22 -36.46
C LYS A 370 7.11 13.61 -37.70
N MET A 371 6.80 12.63 -38.56
CA MET A 371 6.07 12.86 -39.82
C MET A 371 4.55 12.89 -39.62
N LEU A 372 4.00 11.99 -38.81
CA LEU A 372 2.57 11.68 -38.80
C LEU A 372 1.80 12.20 -37.58
N LYS A 373 2.47 12.80 -36.58
CA LYS A 373 1.97 13.50 -35.36
C LYS A 373 0.52 13.23 -34.93
N SER A 374 0.30 12.98 -33.63
CA SER A 374 -1.08 12.86 -33.12
C SER A 374 -1.94 14.11 -33.39
N PRO A 375 -3.28 13.96 -33.47
CA PRO A 375 -4.19 15.11 -33.46
C PRO A 375 -3.87 16.08 -32.33
N ASP A 376 -3.90 17.39 -32.60
CA ASP A 376 -3.49 18.44 -31.65
C ASP A 376 -4.20 18.34 -30.28
N GLN A 377 -5.47 17.90 -30.27
CA GLN A 377 -6.25 17.70 -29.06
C GLN A 377 -5.69 16.64 -28.09
N LEU A 378 -4.82 15.76 -28.56
CA LEU A 378 -4.16 14.72 -27.76
C LEU A 378 -2.75 15.14 -27.31
N ILE A 379 -2.18 16.20 -27.90
CA ILE A 379 -0.84 16.67 -27.60
C ILE A 379 -0.88 17.54 -26.35
N LEU A 380 -0.17 17.11 -25.31
CA LEU A 380 0.08 17.95 -24.14
C LEU A 380 1.41 18.68 -24.31
N SER A 381 1.47 19.92 -23.85
CA SER A 381 2.68 20.74 -23.96
C SER A 381 3.08 21.35 -22.62
N ASP A 382 4.38 21.32 -22.34
CA ASP A 382 5.03 22.12 -21.31
C ASP A 382 5.76 23.27 -22.02
N ARG A 383 5.31 24.50 -21.78
CA ARG A 383 5.84 25.71 -22.42
C ARG A 383 7.09 26.24 -21.73
N LEU A 384 7.34 25.79 -20.50
CA LEU A 384 8.46 26.24 -19.67
C LEU A 384 9.20 25.02 -19.06
N PRO A 385 9.67 24.04 -19.85
CA PRO A 385 10.32 22.85 -19.30
C PRO A 385 11.50 23.20 -18.41
N LEU A 386 11.70 22.48 -17.31
CA LEU A 386 12.86 22.69 -16.46
C LEU A 386 14.13 22.13 -17.10
N VAL A 387 15.21 22.90 -17.04
CA VAL A 387 16.52 22.50 -17.56
C VAL A 387 17.23 21.55 -16.59
N ASN A 388 17.03 21.77 -15.29
CA ASN A 388 17.63 20.97 -14.22
C ASN A 388 16.57 20.11 -13.52
N ILE A 389 17.02 18.97 -13.01
CA ILE A 389 16.17 18.08 -12.20
C ILE A 389 15.67 18.87 -10.96
N PRO A 390 14.34 19.00 -10.77
CA PRO A 390 13.79 19.60 -9.56
C PRO A 390 14.12 18.69 -8.37
N HIS A 391 14.58 19.29 -7.27
CA HIS A 391 14.95 18.55 -6.06
C HIS A 391 16.07 17.53 -6.26
N LYS A 392 17.21 17.99 -6.79
CA LYS A 392 18.47 17.25 -6.82
C LYS A 392 18.79 16.71 -5.41
N GLN A 393 18.33 15.50 -5.08
CA GLN A 393 18.93 14.73 -4.01
C GLN A 393 20.36 14.49 -4.49
N LEU A 394 21.32 15.13 -3.83
CA LEU A 394 22.74 14.85 -3.95
C LEU A 394 23.02 13.45 -3.38
N THR A 395 22.44 12.40 -3.96
CA THR A 395 23.00 11.07 -3.84
C THR A 395 24.03 10.93 -4.93
N GLN A 396 25.20 11.54 -4.71
CA GLN A 396 26.43 11.12 -5.39
C GLN A 396 26.74 9.69 -4.93
N ASN A 397 26.14 8.69 -5.56
CA ASN A 397 26.71 7.35 -5.55
C ASN A 397 27.73 7.27 -6.69
N LEU A 398 28.90 7.86 -6.47
CA LEU A 398 30.06 7.75 -7.38
C LEU A 398 30.48 6.27 -7.63
N ASN A 399 30.02 5.34 -6.79
CA ASN A 399 30.28 3.91 -6.91
C ASN A 399 29.45 3.21 -8.01
N SER A 400 28.24 3.68 -8.34
CA SER A 400 27.42 3.04 -9.39
C SER A 400 27.88 3.41 -10.80
N ALA A 401 28.35 4.65 -10.99
CA ALA A 401 28.91 5.10 -12.26
C ALA A 401 30.16 4.33 -12.68
N ARG A 402 31.05 4.01 -11.71
CA ARG A 402 32.25 3.18 -11.96
C ARG A 402 31.88 1.74 -12.31
N GLY A 403 30.88 1.15 -11.64
CA GLY A 403 30.40 -0.20 -11.95
C GLY A 403 29.80 -0.32 -13.35
N LEU A 404 28.99 0.66 -13.76
CA LEU A 404 28.41 0.72 -15.10
C LEU A 404 29.47 0.91 -16.19
N LEU A 405 30.48 1.74 -15.92
CA LEU A 405 31.58 1.97 -16.86
C LEU A 405 32.45 0.71 -17.02
N LEU A 406 32.70 -0.02 -15.93
CA LEU A 406 33.42 -1.31 -15.97
C LEU A 406 32.63 -2.39 -16.71
N MET A 407 31.31 -2.48 -16.51
CA MET A 407 30.46 -3.40 -17.30
C MET A 407 30.45 -3.03 -18.78
N GLY A 408 30.36 -1.73 -19.11
CA GLY A 408 30.43 -1.25 -20.48
C GLY A 408 31.73 -1.62 -21.18
N ILE A 409 32.88 -1.42 -20.50
CA ILE A 409 34.19 -1.84 -21.00
C ILE A 409 34.25 -3.37 -21.18
N GLY A 410 33.72 -4.14 -20.22
CA GLY A 410 33.67 -5.60 -20.30
C GLY A 410 32.85 -6.11 -21.50
N MET A 411 31.70 -5.50 -21.77
CA MET A 411 30.87 -5.84 -22.93
C MET A 411 31.55 -5.51 -24.26
N ILE A 412 32.24 -4.36 -24.35
CA ILE A 412 33.00 -3.97 -25.55
C ILE A 412 34.13 -4.96 -25.80
N LEU A 413 34.90 -5.32 -24.76
CA LEU A 413 35.97 -6.31 -24.87
C LEU A 413 35.45 -7.69 -25.29
N LEU A 414 34.33 -8.14 -24.71
CA LEU A 414 33.70 -9.40 -25.08
C LEU A 414 33.24 -9.38 -26.54
N SER A 415 32.63 -8.28 -26.99
CA SER A 415 32.21 -8.12 -28.40
C SER A 415 33.40 -8.17 -29.36
N ALA A 416 34.51 -7.51 -29.02
CA ALA A 416 35.73 -7.53 -29.82
C ALA A 416 36.36 -8.94 -29.86
N LEU A 417 36.30 -9.69 -28.76
CA LEU A 417 36.76 -11.08 -28.68
C LEU A 417 35.91 -12.00 -29.56
N CYS A 418 34.59 -11.87 -29.53
CA CYS A 418 33.68 -12.61 -30.40
C CYS A 418 33.96 -12.32 -31.88
N ILE A 419 34.21 -11.06 -32.24
CA ILE A 419 34.57 -10.65 -33.60
C ILE A 419 35.93 -11.26 -34.01
N GLN A 420 36.94 -11.25 -33.13
CA GLN A 420 38.24 -11.85 -33.40
C GLN A 420 38.17 -13.37 -33.55
N MET A 421 37.41 -14.05 -32.70
CA MET A 421 37.21 -15.50 -32.77
C MET A 421 36.46 -15.89 -34.05
N GLY A 422 35.42 -15.14 -34.43
CA GLY A 422 34.72 -15.33 -35.70
C GLY A 422 35.55 -15.03 -36.94
N ARG A 423 36.64 -14.26 -36.81
CA ARG A 423 37.58 -13.97 -37.92
C ARG A 423 38.62 -15.08 -38.17
N LYS A 424 38.81 -16.01 -37.23
CA LYS A 424 39.79 -17.11 -37.34
C LYS A 424 39.23 -18.40 -37.94
N THR A 425 37.96 -18.41 -38.34
CA THR A 425 37.35 -19.48 -39.13
C THR A 425 37.26 -19.07 -40.61
N LYS A 426 38.40 -19.15 -41.31
CA LYS A 426 38.48 -19.37 -42.75
C LYS A 426 39.69 -20.22 -43.05
#